data_AF-A0A1H7G8M2-F1
#
_entry.id   AF-A0A1H7G8M2-F1
#
_cell.length_a   1.000
_cell.length_b   1.000
_cell.length_c   1.000
_cell.angle_alpha   90.00
_cell.angle_beta   90.00
_cell.angle_gamma   90.00
#
_symmetry.space_group_name_H-M   'P 1'
#
loop_
_entity.id
_entity.type
_entity.pdbx_description
1 polymer ?
#
loop_
_entity_poly.entity_id
_entity_poly.type
_entity_poly.pdbx_seq_one_letter_code
_entity_poly.pdbx_strand_id
1 'polypeptide(L)' 'MTDKNETYRAHQLAKWILQSAQKVEFIAGMRDLGDPIYEAYPDVPVFLLRSELDALGNMVTAMRKALDDE' A
#
# COMPACT_ATOMS: atom_id res chain seq x y z
N MET A 1 8.63 -24.76 16.48
CA MET A 1 9.41 -23.54 16.12
C MET A 1 8.82 -22.82 14.89
N THR A 2 7.79 -23.39 14.25
CA THR A 2 7.15 -22.93 13.00
C THR A 2 6.18 -21.77 13.21
N ASP A 3 5.27 -21.84 14.19
CA ASP A 3 4.22 -20.83 14.40
C ASP A 3 4.76 -19.40 14.64
N LYS A 4 5.85 -19.27 15.41
CA LYS A 4 6.48 -17.96 15.68
C LYS A 4 7.04 -17.30 14.42
N ASN A 5 7.38 -18.07 13.39
CA ASN A 5 7.92 -17.57 12.14
C ASN A 5 6.81 -17.10 11.20
N GLU A 6 5.66 -17.78 11.24
CA GLU A 6 4.46 -17.49 10.42
C GLU A 6 3.77 -16.22 10.91
N THR A 7 3.49 -16.12 12.22
CA THR A 7 2.92 -14.90 12.79
C THR A 7 3.85 -13.69 12.63
N TYR A 8 5.16 -13.91 12.68
CA TYR A 8 6.15 -12.87 12.41
C TYR A 8 6.11 -12.40 10.95
N ARG A 9 6.03 -13.32 9.98
CA ARG A 9 5.91 -12.98 8.54
C ARG A 9 4.61 -12.23 8.25
N ALA A 10 3.48 -12.71 8.78
CA ALA A 10 2.20 -12.04 8.67
C ALA A 10 2.27 -10.61 9.25
N HIS A 11 2.95 -10.43 10.39
CA HIS A 11 3.16 -9.11 10.99
C HIS A 11 4.04 -8.19 10.11
N GLN A 12 5.09 -8.70 9.47
CA GLN A 12 5.91 -7.89 8.55
C GLN A 12 5.12 -7.48 7.30
N LEU A 13 4.34 -8.39 6.72
CA LEU A 13 3.47 -8.09 5.58
C LEU A 13 2.42 -7.04 5.95
N ALA A 14 1.79 -7.16 7.13
CA ALA A 14 0.85 -6.17 7.63
C ALA A 14 1.48 -4.77 7.78
N LYS A 15 2.74 -4.69 8.24
CA LYS A 15 3.47 -3.43 8.32
C LYS A 15 3.70 -2.79 6.95
N TRP A 16 4.06 -3.59 5.94
CA TRP A 16 4.25 -3.08 4.58
C TRP A 16 2.95 -2.61 3.94
N ILE A 17 1.86 -3.36 4.14
CA ILE A 17 0.51 -2.97 3.72
C ILE A 17 0.12 -1.64 4.35
N LEU A 18 0.33 -1.46 5.65
CA LEU A 18 0.02 -0.20 6.34
C LEU A 18 0.82 0.98 5.76
N GLN A 19 2.12 0.80 5.54
CA GLN A 19 2.97 1.83 4.95
C GLN A 19 2.53 2.22 3.53
N SER A 20 2.14 1.24 2.70
CA SER A 20 1.65 1.52 1.35
C SER A 20 0.27 2.21 1.39
N ALA A 21 -0.62 1.82 2.29
CA ALA A 21 -1.90 2.49 2.50
C ALA A 21 -1.72 3.96 2.94
N GLN A 22 -0.74 4.24 3.81
CA GLN A 22 -0.40 5.61 4.21
C GLN A 22 0.09 6.47 3.03
N LYS A 23 0.83 5.89 2.07
CA LYS A 23 1.23 6.61 0.86
C LYS A 23 0.04 6.96 -0.03
N VAL A 24 -0.90 6.01 -0.19
CA VAL A 24 -2.13 6.26 -0.95
C VAL A 24 -2.91 7.43 -0.34
N GLU A 25 -3.09 7.42 0.98
CA GLU A 25 -3.76 8.51 1.71
C GLU A 25 -3.03 9.85 1.52
N PHE A 26 -1.69 9.85 1.65
CA PHE A 26 -0.88 11.05 1.42
C PHE A 26 -1.06 11.62 0.01
N ILE A 27 -0.95 10.79 -1.04
CA ILE A 27 -1.07 11.26 -2.43
C ILE A 27 -2.49 11.79 -2.69
N ALA A 28 -3.52 11.13 -2.17
CA ALA A 28 -4.90 11.58 -2.30
C ALA A 28 -5.10 12.93 -1.58
N GLY A 29 -4.61 13.07 -0.35
CA GLY A 29 -4.74 14.29 0.44
C GLY A 29 -3.98 15.48 -0.14
N MET A 30 -2.81 15.26 -0.77
CA MET A 30 -2.04 16.34 -1.41
C MET A 30 -2.79 17.03 -2.55
N ARG A 31 -3.66 16.30 -3.26
CA ARG A 31 -4.55 16.92 -4.27
C ARG A 31 -5.56 17.85 -3.62
N ASP A 32 -6.18 17.42 -2.51
CA ASP A 32 -7.19 18.22 -1.81
C ASP A 32 -6.58 19.43 -1.10
N LEU A 33 -5.29 19.37 -0.76
CA LEU A 33 -4.52 20.47 -0.17
C LEU A 33 -4.02 21.50 -1.20
N GLY A 34 -4.29 21.30 -2.49
CA GLY A 34 -3.85 22.21 -3.56
C GLY A 34 -2.33 22.23 -3.74
N ASP A 35 -1.68 21.06 -3.70
CA ASP A 35 -0.24 20.98 -3.95
C ASP A 35 0.08 21.54 -5.36
N PRO A 36 0.97 22.55 -5.48
CA PRO A 36 1.25 23.22 -6.76
C PRO A 36 1.76 22.28 -7.86
N ILE A 37 2.44 21.18 -7.49
CA ILE A 37 2.91 20.19 -8.46
C ILE A 37 1.71 19.45 -9.05
N TYR A 38 0.70 19.18 -8.24
CA TYR A 38 -0.48 18.40 -8.62
C TYR A 38 -1.50 19.26 -9.38
N GLU A 39 -1.52 20.56 -9.12
CA GLU A 39 -2.24 21.53 -9.96
C GLU A 39 -1.59 21.68 -11.35
N ALA A 40 -0.25 21.73 -11.41
CA ALA A 40 0.49 21.84 -12.66
C ALA A 40 0.44 20.55 -13.51
N TYR A 41 0.35 19.39 -12.86
CA TYR A 41 0.33 18.08 -13.51
C TYR A 41 -0.80 17.20 -12.94
N PRO A 42 -2.06 17.41 -13.37
CA PRO A 42 -3.23 16.74 -12.78
C PRO A 42 -3.26 15.22 -12.98
N ASP A 43 -2.52 14.69 -13.94
CA ASP A 43 -2.45 13.25 -14.21
C ASP A 43 -1.44 12.52 -13.30
N VAL A 44 -0.45 13.23 -12.76
CA VAL A 44 0.61 12.63 -11.92
C VAL A 44 0.04 12.01 -10.64
N PRO A 45 -0.86 12.67 -9.88
CA PRO A 45 -1.46 12.07 -8.68
C PRO A 45 -2.27 10.83 -9.00
N VAL A 46 -3.02 10.84 -10.10
CA VAL A 46 -3.83 9.69 -10.53
C VAL A 46 -2.95 8.52 -10.91
N PHE A 47 -1.84 8.78 -11.62
CA PHE A 47 -0.84 7.76 -11.96
C PHE A 47 -0.20 7.16 -10.71
N LEU A 48 0.25 8.00 -9.77
CA LEU A 48 0.87 7.56 -8.52
C LEU A 48 -0.12 6.75 -7.66
N LEU A 49 -1.36 7.21 -7.54
CA LEU A 49 -2.42 6.50 -6.82
C LEU A 49 -2.69 5.12 -7.40
N ARG A 50 -2.80 5.00 -8.73
CA ARG A 50 -2.98 3.70 -9.39
C ARG A 50 -1.82 2.77 -9.09
N SER A 51 -0.60 3.24 -9.25
CA SER A 51 0.61 2.44 -9.00
C SER A 51 0.67 1.93 -7.55
N GLU A 52 0.36 2.78 -6.56
CA GLU A 52 0.38 2.38 -5.15
C GLU A 52 -0.80 1.47 -4.78
N LEU A 53 -1.99 1.68 -5.36
CA LEU A 53 -3.15 0.79 -5.17
C LEU A 53 -2.90 -0.61 -5.73
N ASP A 54 -2.29 -0.72 -6.92
CA ASP A 54 -1.92 -1.99 -7.52
C ASP A 54 -0.89 -2.74 -6.65
N ALA A 55 0.11 -2.03 -6.13
CA ALA A 55 1.08 -2.59 -5.20
C ALA A 55 0.42 -3.10 -3.91
N LEU A 56 -0.48 -2.29 -3.31
CA LEU A 56 -1.21 -2.65 -2.11
C LEU A 56 -2.09 -3.89 -2.32
N GLY A 57 -2.82 -3.96 -3.44
CA GLY A 57 -3.64 -5.12 -3.80
C GLY A 57 -2.82 -6.41 -3.93
N ASN A 58 -1.64 -6.31 -4.54
CA ASN A 58 -0.71 -7.45 -4.64
C ASN A 58 -0.18 -7.89 -3.28
N MET A 59 0.18 -6.94 -2.39
CA MET A 59 0.64 -7.25 -1.03
C MET A 59 -0.44 -7.94 -0.20
N VAL A 60 -1.68 -7.44 -0.23
CA VAL A 60 -2.82 -8.04 0.47
C VAL A 60 -3.09 -9.46 -0.04
N THR A 61 -3.05 -9.66 -1.37
CA THR A 61 -3.22 -10.97 -1.98
C THR A 61 -2.13 -11.95 -1.56
N ALA A 62 -0.86 -11.50 -1.53
CA ALA A 62 0.26 -12.32 -1.08
C ALA A 62 0.15 -12.70 0.41
N MET A 63 -0.26 -11.75 1.26
CA MET A 63 -0.47 -12.02 2.68
C MET A 63 -1.60 -13.02 2.91
N ARG A 64 -2.70 -12.91 2.18
CA ARG A 64 -3.79 -13.89 2.26
C ARG A 64 -3.35 -15.28 1.82
N LYS A 65 -2.65 -15.40 0.68
CA LYS A 65 -2.11 -16.70 0.22
C LYS A 65 -1.17 -17.33 1.24
N ALA A 66 -0.31 -16.52 1.86
CA ALA A 66 0.61 -17.01 2.88
C ALA A 66 -0.10 -17.54 4.15
N LEU A 67 -1.33 -17.10 4.41
CA LEU A 67 -2.18 -17.58 5.51
C LEU A 67 -3.11 -18.73 5.09
N ASP A 68 -3.49 -18.81 3.81
CA ASP A 68 -4.41 -19.82 3.26
C ASP A 68 -3.67 -21.10 2.78
N ASP A 69 -2.38 -21.02 2.40
CA ASP A 69 -1.53 -22.16 2.00
C ASP A 69 -0.91 -22.92 3.22
N GLU A 70 -1.38 -22.61 4.44
CA GLU A 70 -1.12 -23.33 5.69
C GLU A 70 -2.26 -24.33 6.02
#